data_AF-A0AAU9USX6-F1
#
_entry.id   AF-A0AAU9USX6-F1
#
_cell.length_a   1.000
_cell.length_b   1.000
_cell.length_c   1.000
_cell.angle_alpha   90.00
_cell.angle_beta   90.00
_cell.angle_gamma   90.00
#
_symmetry.space_group_name_H-M   'P 1'
#
loop_
_entity.id
_entity.type
_entity.pdbx_description
1 polymer ?
#
loop_
_entity_poly.entity_id
_entity_poly.type
_entity_poly.pdbx_seq_one_letter_code
_entity_poly.pdbx_strand_id
1 'polypeptide(L)'
;MDVVTRWNSTLDMIERICSLQEPLEASLGILHNPVENLSEGEWQTLPEVIKILKPFKQLTEEMSSGNNVTISMVLASIESMSTIFKNLETNASTDSGKKLTNKIITEFKSRFKNCNRHPVLSKAALLDPRFKKLAFRFDASSYESAKDALKTELQKEFNFH
;
A
#
# COMPACT_ATOMS: atom_id res chain seq x y z
N MET A 1 12.92 14.72 -14.20
CA MET A 1 12.33 13.40 -14.51
C MET A 1 12.40 12.57 -13.24
N ASP A 2 11.26 12.12 -12.76
CA ASP A 2 11.10 11.49 -11.44
C ASP A 2 11.33 9.98 -11.56
N VAL A 3 12.26 9.43 -10.76
CA VAL A 3 12.63 8.02 -10.79
C VAL A 3 11.88 7.28 -9.69
N VAL A 4 11.36 6.10 -10.01
CA VAL A 4 10.42 5.27 -9.21
C VAL A 4 10.87 4.99 -7.76
N THR A 5 12.16 5.15 -7.43
CA THR A 5 12.74 4.94 -6.10
C THR A 5 12.67 6.14 -5.14
N ARG A 6 12.27 7.33 -5.59
CA ARG A 6 12.45 8.55 -4.78
C ARG A 6 11.53 8.69 -3.58
N TRP A 7 10.29 8.26 -3.67
CA TRP A 7 9.32 8.50 -2.60
C TRP A 7 9.61 7.67 -1.34
N ASN A 8 10.13 6.45 -1.50
CA ASN A 8 10.61 5.63 -0.38
C ASN A 8 11.77 6.34 0.33
N SER A 9 12.74 6.87 -0.43
CA SER A 9 13.84 7.67 0.14
C SER A 9 13.34 8.95 0.80
N THR A 10 12.32 9.62 0.25
CA THR A 10 11.68 10.77 0.90
C THR A 10 11.07 10.37 2.24
N LEU A 11 10.38 9.23 2.30
CA LEU A 11 9.83 8.71 3.55
C LEU A 11 10.95 8.32 4.54
N ASP A 12 12.03 7.69 4.08
CA ASP A 12 13.22 7.41 4.91
C ASP A 12 13.82 8.68 5.51
N MET A 13 13.93 9.75 4.71
CA MET A 13 14.42 11.05 5.18
C MET A 13 13.50 11.63 6.24
N ILE A 14 12.18 11.57 6.04
CA ILE A 14 11.20 12.06 7.02
C ILE A 14 11.27 11.25 8.32
N GLU A 15 11.32 9.90 8.23
CA GLU A 15 11.51 9.03 9.39
C GLU A 15 12.81 9.38 10.14
N ARG A 16 13.88 9.66 9.40
CA ARG A 16 15.17 10.05 9.99
C ARG A 16 15.11 11.41 10.67
N ILE A 17 14.48 12.41 10.06
CA ILE A 17 14.30 13.75 10.64
C ILE A 17 13.53 13.65 11.95
N CYS A 18 12.40 12.93 11.98
CA CYS A 18 11.64 12.70 13.20
C CYS A 18 12.47 11.98 14.28
N SER A 19 13.29 10.99 13.90
CA SER A 19 14.16 10.29 14.85
C SER A 19 15.30 11.16 15.43
N LEU A 20 15.61 12.28 14.77
CA LEU A 20 16.71 13.17 15.11
C LEU A 20 16.21 14.54 15.59
N GLN A 21 14.94 14.70 15.95
CA GLN A 21 14.38 16.01 16.30
C GLN A 21 15.22 16.73 17.37
N GLU A 22 15.44 16.10 18.52
CA GLU A 22 16.23 16.68 19.62
C GLU A 22 17.66 17.09 19.21
N PRO A 23 18.50 16.21 18.61
CA PRO A 23 19.84 16.60 18.19
C PRO A 23 19.85 17.62 17.05
N LEU A 24 18.83 17.64 16.18
CA LEU A 24 18.69 18.64 15.11
C LEU A 24 18.38 20.02 15.70
N GLU A 25 17.42 20.12 16.62
CA GLU A 25 17.08 21.37 17.30
C GLU A 25 18.27 21.93 18.08
N ALA A 26 18.99 21.07 18.81
CA ALA A 26 20.21 21.46 19.53
C ALA A 26 21.32 21.98 18.58
N SER A 27 21.50 21.33 17.43
CA SER A 27 22.51 21.72 16.45
C SER A 27 22.14 23.02 15.72
N LEU A 28 20.88 23.20 15.36
CA LEU A 28 20.36 24.40 14.71
C LEU A 28 20.52 25.64 15.61
N GLY A 29 20.36 25.49 16.93
CA GLY A 29 20.56 26.58 17.89
C GLY A 29 22.00 27.12 17.98
N ILE A 30 23.00 26.38 17.47
CA ILE A 30 24.43 26.74 17.55
C ILE A 30 24.96 27.28 16.21
N LEU A 31 24.24 27.09 15.11
CA LEU A 31 24.68 27.49 13.78
C LEU A 31 24.61 29.01 13.58
N HIS A 32 25.66 29.61 13.00
CA HIS A 32 25.73 31.04 12.69
C HIS A 32 24.79 31.47 11.53
N ASN A 33 24.24 30.51 10.78
CA ASN A 33 23.24 30.72 9.73
C ASN A 33 22.37 29.44 9.61
N PRO A 34 21.45 29.20 10.55
CA PRO A 34 20.67 27.98 10.57
C PRO A 34 19.71 27.94 9.38
N VAL A 35 19.49 26.74 8.85
CA VAL A 35 18.37 26.49 7.93
C VAL A 35 17.06 26.71 8.70
N GLU A 36 16.01 27.16 8.01
CA GLU A 36 14.69 27.32 8.61
C GLU A 36 14.23 25.99 9.25
N ASN A 37 13.86 26.05 10.52
CA ASN A 37 13.37 24.89 11.25
C ASN A 37 11.89 24.63 10.89
N LEU A 38 11.46 23.38 11.04
CA LEU A 38 10.05 23.03 10.90
C LEU A 38 9.23 23.73 11.99
N SER A 39 8.03 24.15 11.61
CA SER A 39 7.04 24.66 12.55
C SER A 39 6.52 23.55 13.46
N GLU A 40 5.98 23.92 14.63
CA GLU A 40 5.35 22.98 15.56
C GLU A 40 4.26 22.14 14.87
N GLY A 41 3.46 22.76 13.99
CA GLY A 41 2.43 22.05 13.23
C GLY A 41 2.99 21.02 12.25
N GLU A 42 4.17 21.29 11.66
CA GLU A 42 4.85 20.32 10.80
C GLU A 42 5.42 19.16 11.61
N TRP A 43 6.06 19.44 12.76
CA TRP A 43 6.54 18.40 13.67
C TRP A 43 5.41 17.47 14.15
N GLN A 44 4.22 18.01 14.36
CA GLN A 44 3.03 17.21 14.70
C GLN A 44 2.47 16.42 13.51
N THR A 45 2.64 16.92 12.28
CA THR A 45 2.10 16.29 11.07
C THR A 45 2.98 15.16 10.54
N LEU A 46 4.31 15.27 10.61
CA LEU A 46 5.24 14.30 10.04
C LEU A 46 5.06 12.86 10.57
N PRO A 47 4.87 12.61 11.88
CA PRO A 47 4.61 11.26 12.39
C PRO A 47 3.36 10.62 11.79
N GLU A 48 2.33 11.43 11.53
CA GLU A 48 1.09 10.96 10.91
C GLU A 48 1.29 10.63 9.42
N VAL A 49 2.06 11.45 8.70
CA VAL A 49 2.46 11.16 7.31
C VAL A 49 3.24 9.85 7.24
N ILE A 50 4.18 9.62 8.15
CA ILE A 50 4.93 8.36 8.23
C ILE A 50 3.98 7.19 8.41
N LYS A 51 3.06 7.27 9.38
CA LYS A 51 2.08 6.21 9.67
C LYS A 51 1.20 5.89 8.47
N ILE A 52 0.78 6.91 7.70
CA ILE A 52 -0.05 6.75 6.51
C ILE A 52 0.72 6.07 5.36
N LEU A 53 1.98 6.48 5.13
CA LEU A 53 2.75 6.03 3.96
C LEU A 53 3.52 4.71 4.18
N LYS A 54 3.86 4.38 5.42
CA LYS A 54 4.66 3.19 5.76
C LYS A 54 4.09 1.86 5.24
N PRO A 55 2.77 1.59 5.30
CA PRO A 55 2.19 0.39 4.71
C PRO A 55 2.43 0.25 3.20
N PHE A 56 2.40 1.37 2.47
CA PHE A 56 2.64 1.37 1.03
C PHE A 56 4.10 1.06 0.71
N LYS A 57 5.02 1.57 1.54
CA LYS A 57 6.46 1.34 1.36
C LYS A 57 6.77 -0.13 1.55
N GLN A 58 6.28 -0.71 2.65
CA GLN A 58 6.41 -2.14 2.93
C GLN A 58 5.87 -2.99 1.79
N LEU A 59 4.66 -2.68 1.30
CA LEU A 59 4.07 -3.42 0.19
C LEU A 59 4.89 -3.28 -1.10
N THR A 60 5.41 -2.08 -1.38
CA THR A 60 6.22 -1.83 -2.58
C THR A 60 7.56 -2.55 -2.52
N GLU A 61 8.21 -2.56 -1.35
CA GLU A 61 9.46 -3.28 -1.11
C GLU A 61 9.24 -4.79 -1.21
N GLU A 62 8.17 -5.31 -0.61
CA GLU A 62 7.79 -6.71 -0.73
C GLU A 62 7.59 -7.08 -2.20
N MET A 63 6.80 -6.31 -2.95
CA MET A 63 6.52 -6.52 -4.37
C MET A 63 7.76 -6.36 -5.27
N SER A 64 8.77 -5.62 -4.83
CA SER A 64 10.02 -5.40 -5.57
C SER A 64 11.12 -6.41 -5.20
N SER A 65 10.91 -7.23 -4.18
CA SER A 65 11.93 -8.17 -3.66
C SER A 65 12.27 -9.33 -4.60
N GLY A 66 11.45 -9.58 -5.63
CA GLY A 66 11.69 -10.51 -6.74
C GLY A 66 11.67 -12.01 -6.38
N ASN A 67 12.13 -12.39 -5.20
CA ASN A 67 12.37 -13.78 -4.82
C ASN A 67 11.12 -14.55 -4.40
N ASN A 68 10.08 -13.87 -3.91
CA ASN A 68 8.86 -14.49 -3.38
C ASN A 68 7.56 -13.87 -3.92
N VAL A 69 7.68 -12.92 -4.85
CA VAL A 69 6.54 -12.16 -5.37
C VAL A 69 5.94 -12.92 -6.54
N THR A 70 4.70 -13.37 -6.36
CA THR A 70 3.94 -14.07 -7.39
C THR A 70 2.70 -13.27 -7.77
N ILE A 71 2.22 -13.46 -8.99
CA ILE A 71 1.01 -12.78 -9.49
C ILE A 71 -0.23 -13.11 -8.61
N SER A 72 -0.21 -14.24 -7.91
CA SER A 72 -1.23 -14.67 -6.94
C SER A 72 -1.31 -13.81 -5.67
N MET A 73 -0.25 -13.06 -5.34
CA MET A 73 -0.19 -12.20 -4.16
C MET A 73 -0.92 -10.87 -4.38
N VAL A 74 -1.00 -10.38 -5.62
CA VAL A 74 -1.48 -9.04 -5.96
C VAL A 74 -2.88 -8.74 -5.38
N LEU A 75 -3.85 -9.64 -5.58
CA LEU A 75 -5.20 -9.43 -5.04
C LEU A 75 -5.25 -9.47 -3.52
N ALA A 76 -4.48 -10.36 -2.91
CA ALA A 76 -4.38 -10.44 -1.45
C ALA A 76 -3.76 -9.17 -0.86
N SER A 77 -2.77 -8.58 -1.50
CA SER A 77 -2.18 -7.31 -1.09
C SER A 77 -3.16 -6.15 -1.21
N ILE A 78 -3.92 -6.07 -2.30
CA ILE A 78 -4.96 -5.04 -2.49
C ILE A 78 -6.02 -5.16 -1.38
N GLU A 79 -6.42 -6.39 -1.03
CA GLU A 79 -7.39 -6.62 0.04
C GLU A 79 -6.83 -6.29 1.44
N SER A 80 -5.56 -6.61 1.70
CA SER A 80 -4.88 -6.19 2.94
C SER A 80 -4.86 -4.66 3.09
N MET A 81 -4.59 -3.93 2.01
CA MET A 81 -4.59 -2.47 2.02
C MET A 81 -5.96 -1.89 2.38
N SER A 82 -7.06 -2.51 1.92
CA SER A 82 -8.42 -2.10 2.30
C SER A 82 -8.67 -2.17 3.82
N THR A 83 -8.05 -3.12 4.52
CA THR A 83 -8.13 -3.22 5.99
C THR A 83 -7.32 -2.10 6.66
N ILE A 84 -6.15 -1.79 6.12
CA ILE A 84 -5.29 -0.70 6.60
C ILE A 84 -5.98 0.66 6.43
N PHE A 85 -6.70 0.88 5.33
CA PHE A 85 -7.45 2.11 5.09
C PHE A 85 -8.50 2.39 6.15
N LYS A 86 -9.26 1.36 6.56
CA LYS A 86 -10.24 1.50 7.64
C LYS A 86 -9.57 1.98 8.93
N ASN A 87 -8.38 1.47 9.24
CA ASN A 87 -7.60 1.92 10.40
C ASN A 87 -7.11 3.37 10.24
N LEU A 88 -6.63 3.75 9.05
CA LEU A 88 -6.15 5.11 8.79
C LEU A 88 -7.30 6.14 8.87
N GLU A 89 -8.46 5.83 8.30
CA GLU A 89 -9.67 6.68 8.36
C GLU A 89 -10.09 6.97 9.80
N THR A 90 -9.96 6.00 10.72
CA THR A 90 -10.35 6.18 12.12
C THR A 90 -9.29 6.89 12.99
N ASN A 91 -8.02 6.87 12.57
CA ASN A 91 -6.90 7.32 13.41
C ASN A 91 -6.22 8.60 12.91
N ALA A 92 -6.61 9.15 11.76
CA ALA A 92 -6.09 10.41 11.27
C ALA A 92 -6.64 11.59 12.09
N SER A 93 -5.73 12.35 12.68
CA SER A 93 -5.98 13.38 13.68
C SER A 93 -5.77 14.79 13.12
N THR A 94 -4.68 15.03 12.38
CA THR A 94 -4.40 16.34 11.77
C THR A 94 -5.22 16.54 10.50
N ASP A 95 -5.53 17.80 10.16
CA ASP A 95 -6.27 18.10 8.92
C ASP A 95 -5.47 17.69 7.67
N SER A 96 -4.14 17.85 7.71
CA SER A 96 -3.23 17.40 6.66
C SER A 96 -3.26 15.88 6.50
N GLY A 97 -3.20 15.13 7.60
CA GLY A 97 -3.26 13.67 7.57
C GLY A 97 -4.63 13.14 7.13
N LYS A 98 -5.74 13.78 7.51
CA LYS A 98 -7.07 13.45 6.99
C LYS A 98 -7.16 13.66 5.49
N LYS A 99 -6.68 14.80 4.98
CA LYS A 99 -6.64 15.10 3.53
C LYS A 99 -5.78 14.08 2.78
N LEU A 100 -4.59 13.78 3.30
CA LEU A 100 -3.69 12.79 2.71
C LEU A 100 -4.31 11.40 2.67
N THR A 101 -4.88 10.95 3.80
CA THR A 101 -5.58 9.66 3.92
C THR A 101 -6.70 9.55 2.90
N ASN A 102 -7.60 10.53 2.84
CA ASN A 102 -8.71 10.53 1.90
C ASN A 102 -8.25 10.50 0.44
N LYS A 103 -7.22 11.27 0.10
CA LYS A 103 -6.66 11.31 -1.25
C LYS A 103 -6.07 9.96 -1.63
N ILE A 104 -5.22 9.39 -0.77
CA ILE A 104 -4.58 8.09 -1.00
C ILE A 104 -5.61 6.97 -1.16
N ILE A 105 -6.61 6.92 -0.28
CA ILE A 105 -7.65 5.88 -0.33
C ILE A 105 -8.45 5.98 -1.62
N THR A 106 -8.80 7.21 -2.03
CA THR A 106 -9.56 7.47 -3.26
C THR A 106 -8.77 7.05 -4.49
N GLU A 107 -7.50 7.46 -4.60
CA GLU A 107 -6.63 7.09 -5.72
C GLU A 107 -6.36 5.58 -5.76
N PHE A 108 -6.14 4.95 -4.61
CA PHE A 108 -5.93 3.50 -4.55
C PHE A 108 -7.16 2.73 -5.00
N LYS A 109 -8.34 3.07 -4.46
CA LYS A 109 -9.62 2.43 -4.85
C LYS A 109 -9.90 2.64 -6.35
N SER A 110 -9.59 3.82 -6.88
CA SER A 110 -9.73 4.13 -8.31
C SER A 110 -8.79 3.27 -9.17
N ARG A 111 -7.50 3.24 -8.83
CA ARG A 111 -6.46 2.53 -9.60
C ARG A 111 -6.65 1.02 -9.62
N PHE A 112 -7.10 0.43 -8.52
CA PHE A 112 -7.29 -1.01 -8.39
C PHE A 112 -8.75 -1.43 -8.50
N LYS A 113 -9.61 -0.56 -9.02
CA LYS A 113 -11.01 -0.86 -9.25
C LYS A 113 -11.14 -2.08 -10.16
N ASN A 114 -11.99 -3.03 -9.77
CA ASN A 114 -12.27 -4.26 -10.53
C ASN A 114 -11.06 -5.19 -10.78
N CYS A 115 -9.94 -5.04 -10.05
CA CYS A 115 -8.78 -5.93 -10.21
C CYS A 115 -9.11 -7.40 -9.96
N ASN A 116 -10.03 -7.67 -9.03
CA ASN A 116 -10.66 -8.95 -8.72
C ASN A 116 -11.45 -9.59 -9.88
N ARG A 117 -11.77 -8.83 -10.94
CA ARG A 117 -12.39 -9.33 -12.17
C ARG A 117 -11.36 -9.64 -13.25
N HIS A 118 -10.09 -9.30 -13.06
CA HIS A 118 -9.04 -9.56 -14.03
C HIS A 118 -8.74 -11.07 -14.07
N PRO A 119 -8.99 -11.77 -15.19
CA PRO A 119 -8.96 -13.23 -15.23
C PRO A 119 -7.66 -13.84 -14.72
N VAL A 120 -6.51 -13.25 -15.09
CA VAL A 120 -5.19 -13.75 -14.65
C VAL A 120 -4.99 -13.58 -13.15
N LEU A 121 -5.40 -12.44 -12.58
CA LEU A 121 -5.18 -12.14 -11.17
C LEU A 121 -6.09 -13.02 -10.29
N SER A 122 -7.37 -13.11 -10.67
CA SER A 122 -8.36 -13.90 -9.94
C SER A 122 -8.03 -15.39 -10.00
N LYS A 123 -7.65 -15.92 -11.16
CA LYS A 123 -7.23 -17.32 -11.29
C LYS A 123 -5.96 -17.60 -10.50
N ALA A 124 -4.94 -16.76 -10.61
CA ALA A 124 -3.70 -16.96 -9.86
C ALA A 124 -3.90 -16.93 -8.35
N ALA A 125 -4.66 -15.95 -7.83
CA ALA A 125 -4.99 -15.87 -6.42
C ALA A 125 -5.85 -17.06 -5.96
N LEU A 126 -6.76 -17.56 -6.81
CA LEU A 126 -7.60 -18.71 -6.50
C LEU A 126 -6.79 -20.01 -6.41
N LEU A 127 -5.80 -20.17 -7.29
CA LEU A 127 -4.95 -21.36 -7.37
C LEU A 127 -3.85 -21.40 -6.30
N ASP A 128 -3.53 -20.27 -5.66
CA ASP A 128 -2.54 -20.21 -4.59
C ASP A 128 -3.20 -20.30 -3.20
N PRO A 129 -3.07 -21.41 -2.47
CA PRO A 129 -3.71 -21.58 -1.16
C PRO A 129 -3.29 -20.53 -0.13
N ARG A 130 -2.09 -19.95 -0.29
CA ARG A 130 -1.56 -18.92 0.62
C ARG A 130 -2.38 -17.63 0.54
N PHE A 131 -2.89 -17.30 -0.64
CA PHE A 131 -3.53 -16.01 -0.91
C PHE A 131 -5.03 -16.12 -1.16
N LYS A 132 -5.54 -17.29 -1.56
CA LYS A 132 -6.96 -17.55 -1.86
C LYS A 132 -7.94 -16.95 -0.84
N LYS A 133 -7.78 -17.27 0.44
CA LYS A 133 -8.71 -16.79 1.48
C LYS A 133 -8.67 -15.27 1.65
N LEU A 134 -7.50 -14.66 1.49
CA LEU A 134 -7.31 -13.24 1.67
C LEU A 134 -7.81 -12.46 0.45
N ALA A 135 -7.47 -12.89 -0.76
CA ALA A 135 -7.86 -12.25 -2.02
C ALA A 135 -9.37 -12.15 -2.25
N PHE A 136 -10.16 -13.06 -1.67
CA PHE A 136 -11.62 -13.11 -1.83
C PHE A 136 -12.39 -12.87 -0.53
N ARG A 137 -11.73 -12.33 0.50
CA ARG A 137 -12.28 -12.19 1.86
C ARG A 137 -13.64 -11.48 1.90
N PHE A 138 -13.82 -10.43 1.11
CA PHE A 138 -15.07 -9.65 1.07
C PHE A 138 -15.76 -9.67 -0.30
N ASP A 139 -15.41 -10.61 -1.17
CA ASP A 139 -15.99 -10.71 -2.51
C ASP A 139 -16.23 -12.15 -2.95
N ALA A 140 -17.30 -12.71 -2.41
CA ALA A 140 -17.78 -14.05 -2.78
C ALA A 140 -18.21 -14.15 -4.26
N SER A 141 -18.65 -13.04 -4.88
CA SER A 141 -19.07 -13.04 -6.27
C SER A 141 -17.89 -13.21 -7.22
N SER A 142 -16.79 -12.49 -6.99
CA SER A 142 -15.56 -12.67 -7.76
C SER A 142 -14.92 -14.03 -7.53
N TYR A 143 -15.07 -14.60 -6.33
CA TYR A 143 -14.62 -15.96 -6.04
C TYR A 143 -15.33 -17.00 -6.92
N GLU A 144 -16.66 -17.02 -6.92
CA GLU A 144 -17.42 -17.97 -7.74
C GLU A 144 -17.17 -17.75 -9.23
N SER A 145 -17.10 -16.49 -9.67
CA SER A 145 -16.78 -16.15 -11.07
C SER A 145 -15.41 -16.70 -11.51
N ALA A 146 -14.38 -16.57 -10.67
CA ALA A 146 -13.06 -17.11 -10.97
C ALA A 146 -13.03 -18.64 -11.01
N LYS A 147 -13.81 -19.28 -10.13
CA LYS A 147 -13.96 -20.74 -10.05
C LYS A 147 -14.68 -21.30 -11.27
N ASP A 148 -15.77 -20.67 -11.70
CA ASP A 148 -16.53 -21.06 -12.89
C ASP A 148 -15.71 -20.89 -14.18
N ALA A 149 -14.93 -19.79 -14.26
CA ALA A 149 -14.02 -19.57 -15.37
C ALA A 149 -12.96 -20.68 -15.47
N LEU A 150 -12.34 -21.06 -14.34
CA LEU A 150 -11.38 -22.16 -14.30
C LEU A 150 -12.01 -23.50 -14.66
N LYS A 151 -13.22 -23.79 -14.16
CA LYS A 151 -13.94 -25.01 -14.50
C LYS A 151 -14.22 -25.10 -16.00
N THR A 152 -14.64 -23.99 -16.61
CA THR A 152 -14.91 -23.90 -18.06
C THR A 152 -13.64 -24.14 -18.88
N GLU A 153 -12.50 -23.60 -18.44
CA GLU A 153 -11.20 -23.78 -19.10
C GLU A 153 -10.73 -25.24 -19.02
N LEU A 154 -10.84 -25.86 -17.84
CA LEU A 154 -10.53 -27.29 -17.66
C LEU A 154 -11.43 -28.17 -18.55
N GLN A 155 -12.73 -27.87 -18.64
CA GLN A 155 -13.64 -28.62 -19.51
C GLN A 155 -13.25 -28.51 -21.00
N LYS A 156 -12.72 -27.36 -21.44
CA LYS A 156 -12.27 -27.18 -22.82
C LYS A 156 -10.98 -27.94 -23.11
N GLU A 157 -10.04 -27.94 -22.17
CA GLU A 157 -8.73 -28.59 -22.32
C GLU A 157 -8.83 -30.12 -22.20
N PHE A 158 -9.73 -30.65 -21.37
CA PHE A 158 -9.84 -32.09 -21.10
C PHE A 158 -10.98 -32.80 -21.85
N ASN A 159 -11.89 -32.07 -22.51
CA ASN A 159 -12.84 -32.66 -23.45
C ASN A 159 -12.30 -32.53 -24.88
N PHE A 160 -11.25 -33.30 -25.20
CA PHE A 160 -11.00 -33.70 -26.59
C PHE A 160 -12.08 -34.72 -27.00
N HIS A 161 -12.58 -34.59 -28.24
CA HIS A 161 -13.42 -35.62 -28.87
C HIS A 161 -12.72 -36.99 -28.88
#